data_AF-A0A259M6B3-F1
#
_entry.id   AF-A0A259M6B3-F1
#
_cell.length_a   1.000
_cell.length_b   1.000
_cell.length_c   1.000
_cell.angle_alpha   90.00
_cell.angle_beta   90.00
_cell.angle_gamma   90.00
#
_symmetry.space_group_name_H-M   'P 1'
#
loop_
_entity.id
_entity.type
_entity.pdbx_description
1 polymer ?
#
loop_
_entity_poly.entity_id
_entity_poly.type
_entity_poly.pdbx_seq_one_letter_code
_entity_poly.pdbx_strand_id
1 'polypeptide(L)'
;MPRLFLGLEIPPDVAQALLKVERSVEGARWQRSEQLHLTLVFLGEVPAERVEQAAATARLVQTAPFDLIIQGLGCFGDPAHPKALWAGVAPEAPVISLHKELADPLVEEGFTIE
;
A
#
# COMPACT_ATOMS: atom_id res chain seq x y z
N MET A 1 1.96 -3.64 -20.39
CA MET A 1 1.05 -4.08 -19.32
C MET A 1 1.26 -3.14 -18.15
N PRO A 2 0.22 -2.48 -17.61
CA PRO A 2 0.37 -1.66 -16.40
C PRO A 2 0.81 -2.53 -15.22
N ARG A 3 1.61 -1.93 -14.31
CA ARG A 3 1.85 -2.51 -12.98
C ARG A 3 0.77 -2.03 -12.03
N LEU A 4 0.05 -2.96 -11.41
CA LEU A 4 -1.08 -2.65 -10.54
C LEU A 4 -0.78 -3.03 -9.08
N PHE A 5 -1.39 -2.27 -8.18
CA PHE A 5 -1.52 -2.62 -6.78
C PHE A 5 -2.86 -2.05 -6.28
N LEU A 6 -3.34 -2.60 -5.18
CA LEU A 6 -4.45 -2.07 -4.38
C LEU A 6 -3.88 -1.46 -3.11
N GLY A 7 -4.39 -0.30 -2.70
CA GLY A 7 -3.94 0.37 -1.49
C GLY A 7 -4.98 1.30 -0.91
N LEU A 8 -4.76 1.70 0.33
CA LEU A 8 -5.53 2.75 1.00
C LEU A 8 -4.88 4.10 0.77
N GLU A 9 -5.69 5.07 0.36
CA GLU A 9 -5.30 6.47 0.36
C GLU A 9 -5.06 6.95 1.80
N ILE A 10 -4.04 7.78 1.99
CA ILE A 10 -3.74 8.38 3.29
C ILE A 10 -4.43 9.75 3.37
N PRO A 11 -5.14 10.06 4.47
CA PRO A 11 -5.69 11.39 4.69
C PRO A 11 -4.62 12.49 4.53
N PRO A 12 -4.93 13.63 3.88
CA PRO A 12 -3.92 14.65 3.57
C PRO A 12 -3.15 15.20 4.78
N ASP A 13 -3.80 15.32 5.92
CA ASP A 13 -3.21 15.77 7.19
C ASP A 13 -2.19 14.76 7.73
N VAL A 14 -2.52 13.48 7.65
CA VAL A 14 -1.63 12.37 8.02
C VAL A 14 -0.42 12.29 7.08
N ALA A 15 -0.66 12.42 5.77
CA ALA A 15 0.40 12.48 4.77
C ALA A 15 1.36 13.64 5.03
N GLN A 16 0.85 14.85 5.28
CA GLN A 16 1.68 16.01 5.63
C GLN A 16 2.48 15.82 6.92
N ALA A 17 1.94 15.11 7.91
CA ALA A 17 2.67 14.78 9.13
C ALA A 17 3.85 13.85 8.86
N LEU A 18 3.66 12.83 8.01
CA LEU A 18 4.72 11.91 7.58
C LEU A 18 5.85 12.62 6.82
N LEU A 19 5.52 13.55 5.92
CA LEU A 19 6.50 14.31 5.14
C LEU A 19 7.30 15.32 5.98
N LYS A 20 7.03 15.46 7.28
CA LYS A 20 7.93 16.22 8.17
C LYS A 20 9.22 15.46 8.49
N VAL A 21 9.20 14.12 8.37
CA VAL A 21 10.40 13.27 8.53
C VAL A 21 11.44 13.57 7.46
N GLU A 22 11.03 14.17 6.33
CA GLU A 22 11.91 14.49 5.20
C GLU A 22 13.17 15.25 5.59
N ARG A 23 13.02 16.17 6.54
CA ARG A 23 14.09 17.07 7.00
C ARG A 23 15.23 16.35 7.72
N SER A 24 15.02 15.10 8.11
CA SER A 24 15.96 14.33 8.93
C SER A 24 16.80 13.33 8.13
N VAL A 25 16.53 13.14 6.82
CA VAL A 25 17.29 12.18 5.98
C VAL A 25 17.80 12.89 4.74
N GLU A 26 19.11 13.10 4.70
CA GLU A 26 19.79 13.70 3.55
C GLU A 26 19.92 12.70 2.39
N GLY A 27 19.85 13.19 1.15
CA GLY A 27 20.04 12.38 -0.06
C GLY A 27 18.84 11.52 -0.48
N ALA A 28 17.76 11.48 0.30
CA ALA A 28 16.53 10.78 -0.08
C ALA A 28 15.74 11.56 -1.14
N ARG A 29 15.17 10.83 -2.11
CA ARG A 29 14.18 11.36 -3.04
C ARG A 29 12.79 11.13 -2.45
N TRP A 30 12.21 12.17 -1.88
CA TRP A 30 10.93 12.08 -1.21
C TRP A 30 9.73 12.08 -2.16
N GLN A 31 8.67 11.39 -1.72
CA GLN A 31 7.40 11.28 -2.43
C GLN A 31 6.50 12.45 -2.07
N ARG A 32 5.60 12.84 -2.97
CA ARG A 32 4.57 13.84 -2.64
C ARG A 32 3.46 13.23 -1.79
N SER A 33 2.68 14.06 -1.11
CA SER A 33 1.55 13.63 -0.27
C SER A 33 0.58 12.73 -1.02
N GLU A 34 0.29 13.03 -2.28
CA GLU A 34 -0.65 12.28 -3.12
C GLU A 34 -0.11 10.91 -3.55
N GLN A 35 1.19 10.68 -3.34
CA GLN A 35 1.85 9.41 -3.68
C GLN A 35 1.95 8.49 -2.46
N LEU A 36 1.67 8.97 -1.25
CA LEU A 36 1.66 8.15 -0.04
C LEU A 36 0.37 7.32 0.02
N HIS A 37 0.54 6.03 0.25
CA HIS A 37 -0.54 5.05 0.36
C HIS A 37 -0.08 3.90 1.24
N LEU A 38 -1.03 3.18 1.83
CA LEU A 38 -0.77 1.87 2.41
C LEU A 38 -1.06 0.81 1.35
N THR A 39 -0.03 0.17 0.81
CA THR A 39 -0.24 -0.92 -0.15
C THR A 39 -0.82 -2.15 0.56
N LEU A 40 -1.86 -2.73 -0.03
CA LEU A 40 -2.54 -3.93 0.46
C LEU A 40 -2.22 -5.15 -0.40
N VAL A 41 -2.26 -5.02 -1.73
CA VAL A 41 -2.03 -6.16 -2.65
C VAL A 41 -1.21 -5.67 -3.84
N PHE A 42 -0.09 -6.32 -4.15
CA PHE A 42 0.65 -6.09 -5.39
C PHE A 42 0.22 -7.13 -6.43
N LEU A 43 -0.25 -6.67 -7.59
CA LEU A 43 -0.72 -7.53 -8.70
C LEU A 43 0.33 -7.68 -9.81
N GLY A 44 1.46 -6.98 -9.70
CA GLY A 44 2.50 -7.00 -10.72
C GLY A 44 1.99 -6.46 -12.06
N GLU A 45 2.52 -7.02 -13.15
CA GLU A 45 2.07 -6.68 -14.51
C GLU A 45 0.73 -7.35 -14.85
N VAL A 46 -0.29 -6.54 -15.13
CA VAL A 46 -1.63 -7.01 -15.47
C VAL A 46 -1.95 -6.66 -16.94
N PRO A 47 -2.52 -7.57 -17.75
CA PRO A 47 -2.98 -7.24 -19.09
C PRO A 47 -4.01 -6.09 -19.05
N ALA A 48 -3.93 -5.15 -20.00
CA ALA A 48 -4.74 -3.92 -19.96
C ALA A 48 -6.25 -4.24 -19.96
N GLU A 49 -6.64 -5.29 -20.67
CA GLU A 49 -7.99 -5.83 -20.76
C GLU A 49 -8.51 -6.43 -19.44
N ARG A 50 -7.62 -6.78 -18.50
CA ARG A 50 -7.98 -7.34 -17.18
C ARG A 50 -7.97 -6.31 -16.04
N VAL A 51 -7.58 -5.06 -16.32
CA VAL A 51 -7.53 -3.99 -15.30
C VAL A 51 -8.90 -3.74 -14.69
N GLU A 52 -9.93 -3.61 -15.52
CA GLU A 52 -11.29 -3.35 -15.04
C GLU A 52 -11.86 -4.55 -14.27
N GLN A 53 -11.49 -5.77 -14.68
CA GLN A 53 -11.84 -6.98 -13.94
C GLN A 53 -11.23 -6.94 -12.52
N ALA A 54 -9.92 -6.68 -12.39
CA ALA A 54 -9.28 -6.57 -11.08
C ALA A 54 -9.92 -5.49 -10.19
N ALA A 55 -10.29 -4.35 -10.77
CA ALA A 55 -10.99 -3.28 -10.07
C ALA A 55 -12.40 -3.70 -9.62
N ALA A 56 -13.14 -4.42 -10.47
CA ALA A 56 -14.47 -4.94 -10.13
C ALA A 56 -14.40 -5.96 -8.99
N THR A 57 -13.43 -6.87 -9.01
CA THR A 57 -13.18 -7.84 -7.93
C THR A 57 -12.86 -7.13 -6.62
N ALA A 58 -11.98 -6.12 -6.64
CA ALA A 58 -11.62 -5.36 -5.45
C ALA A 58 -12.81 -4.60 -4.83
N ARG A 59 -13.81 -4.20 -5.62
CA ARG A 59 -15.03 -3.52 -5.14
C ARG A 59 -15.98 -4.45 -4.37
N LEU A 60 -15.76 -5.76 -4.39
CA LEU A 60 -16.57 -6.72 -3.65
C LEU A 60 -16.30 -6.70 -2.14
N VAL A 61 -15.22 -6.03 -1.71
CA VAL A 61 -14.84 -5.88 -0.29
C VAL A 61 -16.02 -5.39 0.57
N GLN A 62 -16.23 -6.06 1.70
CA GLN A 62 -17.27 -5.78 2.68
C GLN A 62 -16.71 -5.36 4.05
N THR A 63 -15.38 -5.33 4.22
CA THR A 63 -14.73 -4.85 5.45
C THR A 63 -15.30 -3.50 5.90
N ALA A 64 -15.74 -3.45 7.16
CA ALA A 64 -16.17 -2.22 7.81
C ALA A 64 -14.98 -1.27 8.06
N PRO A 65 -15.19 0.05 8.12
CA PRO A 65 -14.13 0.99 8.47
C PRO A 65 -13.47 0.67 9.82
N PHE A 66 -12.16 0.87 9.92
CA PHE A 66 -11.39 0.65 11.14
C PHE A 66 -10.30 1.73 11.29
N ASP A 67 -9.88 1.95 12.54
CA ASP A 67 -8.85 2.92 12.85
C ASP A 67 -7.45 2.30 12.75
N LEU A 68 -6.51 3.10 12.24
CA LEU A 68 -5.08 2.79 12.23
C LEU A 68 -4.30 3.95 12.86
N ILE A 69 -3.22 3.60 13.53
CA ILE A 69 -2.18 4.51 13.94
C ILE A 69 -0.92 4.23 13.12
N ILE A 70 -0.18 5.28 12.79
CA ILE A 70 1.16 5.14 12.22
C ILE A 70 2.13 4.90 13.36
N GLN A 71 2.94 3.86 13.24
CA GLN A 71 3.91 3.47 14.25
C GLN A 71 5.21 2.96 13.64
N GLY A 72 6.31 3.57 14.08
CA GLY A 72 7.66 3.17 13.67
C GLY A 72 8.00 3.57 12.24
N LEU A 73 9.31 3.56 11.97
CA LEU A 73 9.88 3.72 10.64
C LEU A 73 10.75 2.51 10.36
N GLY A 74 10.73 2.07 9.12
CA GLY A 74 11.59 1.00 8.61
C GLY A 74 12.14 1.35 7.25
N CYS A 75 12.92 0.43 6.70
CA CYS A 75 13.46 0.55 5.36
C CYS A 75 13.39 -0.78 4.61
N PHE A 76 13.25 -0.70 3.29
CA PHE A 76 13.52 -1.81 2.39
C PHE A 76 14.97 -1.75 1.89
N GLY A 77 15.63 -2.90 1.82
CA GLY A 77 17.04 -3.02 1.47
C GLY A 77 17.96 -3.10 2.69
N ASP A 78 19.25 -2.88 2.48
CA ASP A 78 20.26 -2.87 3.55
C ASP A 78 20.06 -1.63 4.43
N PRO A 79 19.98 -1.75 5.77
CA PRO A 79 19.89 -0.58 6.66
C PRO A 79 21.03 0.43 6.53
N ALA A 80 22.23 0.00 6.13
CA ALA A 80 23.34 0.91 5.84
C ALA A 80 23.14 1.68 4.52
N HIS A 81 22.38 1.11 3.58
CA HIS A 81 22.10 1.65 2.25
C HIS A 81 20.62 1.44 1.86
N PRO A 82 19.68 2.11 2.55
CA PRO A 82 18.26 1.86 2.39
C PRO A 82 17.79 2.26 0.98
N LYS A 83 17.01 1.40 0.34
CA LYS A 83 16.41 1.68 -0.98
C LYS A 83 15.12 2.49 -0.89
N ALA A 84 14.36 2.28 0.18
CA ALA A 84 13.13 3.00 0.45
C ALA A 84 12.87 3.04 1.96
N LEU A 85 12.33 4.15 2.45
CA LEU A 85 11.82 4.27 3.82
C LEU A 85 10.32 4.05 3.82
N TRP A 86 9.80 3.47 4.89
CA TRP A 86 8.38 3.24 5.09
C TRP A 86 8.00 3.47 6.55
N ALA A 87 6.72 3.76 6.79
CA ALA A 87 6.16 3.89 8.13
C ALA A 87 5.23 2.69 8.41
N GLY A 88 5.35 2.10 9.59
CA GLY A 88 4.49 1.00 10.01
C GLY A 88 3.10 1.48 10.41
N VAL A 89 2.16 0.55 10.48
CA VAL A 89 0.79 0.81 10.98
C VAL A 89 0.41 -0.21 12.04
N ALA A 90 -0.43 0.20 12.98
CA ALA A 90 -1.03 -0.66 13.99
C ALA A 90 -2.51 -0.29 14.22
N PRO A 91 -3.37 -1.23 14.64
CA PRO A 91 -3.10 -2.67 14.73
C PRO A 91 -2.99 -3.33 13.34
N GLU A 92 -2.19 -4.38 13.24
CA GLU A 92 -1.97 -5.12 11.98
C GLU A 92 -3.16 -6.00 11.59
N ALA A 93 -3.89 -6.53 12.57
CA ALA A 93 -4.97 -7.50 12.36
C ALA A 93 -6.04 -7.06 11.33
N PRO A 94 -6.65 -5.86 11.40
CA PRO A 94 -7.64 -5.44 10.41
C PRO A 94 -7.03 -5.26 9.01
N VAL A 95 -5.76 -4.83 8.91
CA VAL A 95 -5.06 -4.71 7.63
C VAL A 95 -4.83 -6.09 7.00
N ILE A 96 -4.44 -7.07 7.81
CA ILE A 96 -4.26 -8.47 7.37
C ILE A 96 -5.59 -9.07 6.90
N SER A 97 -6.69 -8.82 7.62
CA SER A 97 -8.02 -9.28 7.20
C SER A 97 -8.45 -8.63 5.89
N LEU A 98 -8.26 -7.32 5.74
CA LEU A 98 -8.57 -6.60 4.50
C LEU A 98 -7.70 -7.08 3.32
N HIS A 99 -6.41 -7.31 3.55
CA HIS A 99 -5.51 -7.89 2.54
C HIS A 99 -6.06 -9.21 2.02
N LYS A 100 -6.45 -10.14 2.90
CA LYS A 100 -7.01 -11.44 2.51
C LYS A 100 -8.32 -11.31 1.73
N GLU A 101 -9.22 -10.47 2.20
CA GLU A 101 -10.51 -10.24 1.54
C GLU A 101 -10.36 -9.67 0.12
N LEU A 102 -9.31 -8.87 -0.12
CA LEU A 102 -8.97 -8.39 -1.46
C LEU A 102 -8.21 -9.44 -2.29
N ALA A 103 -7.26 -10.15 -1.67
CA ALA A 103 -6.34 -11.06 -2.34
C ALA A 103 -7.02 -12.35 -2.80
N ASP A 104 -7.82 -13.00 -1.95
CA ASP A 104 -8.35 -14.33 -2.22
C ASP A 104 -9.23 -14.36 -3.50
N PRO A 105 -10.19 -13.43 -3.71
CA PRO A 105 -10.98 -13.42 -4.94
C PRO A 105 -10.15 -13.10 -6.19
N LEU A 106 -9.11 -12.27 -6.08
CA LEU A 106 -8.20 -11.98 -7.20
C LEU A 106 -7.43 -13.24 -7.62
N VAL A 107 -6.98 -14.05 -6.65
CA VAL A 107 -6.31 -15.33 -6.93
C VAL A 107 -7.29 -16.32 -7.56
N GLU A 108 -8.53 -16.40 -7.07
CA GLU A 108 -9.58 -17.27 -7.65
C GLU A 108 -9.90 -16.89 -9.10
N GLU A 109 -9.83 -15.61 -9.44
CA GLU A 109 -9.96 -15.11 -10.82
C GLU A 109 -8.69 -15.27 -11.66
N GLY A 110 -7.61 -15.85 -11.11
CA GLY A 110 -6.37 -16.12 -11.82
C GLY A 110 -5.48 -14.89 -12.02
N PHE A 111 -5.52 -13.93 -11.10
CA PHE A 111 -4.47 -12.93 -10.97
C PHE A 111 -3.31 -13.48 -10.13
N THR A 112 -2.09 -13.08 -10.46
CA THR A 112 -0.91 -13.34 -9.63
C THR A 112 -0.75 -12.22 -8.62
N ILE A 113 -0.42 -12.57 -7.37
CA ILE A 113 -0.06 -11.62 -6.32
C ILE A 113 1.44 -11.74 -6.05
N GLU A 114 2.15 -10.62 -6.01
CA GLU A 114 3.59 -10.52 -5.70
C GLU A 114 3.87 -10.36 -4.20
#